data_AF-A0A139DGM0-F1
#
_entry.id   AF-A0A139DGM0-F1
#
_cell.length_a   1.000
_cell.length_b   1.000
_cell.length_c   1.000
_cell.angle_alpha   90.00
_cell.angle_beta   90.00
_cell.angle_gamma   90.00
#
_symmetry.space_group_name_H-M   'P 1'
#
loop_
_entity.id
_entity.type
_entity.pdbx_description
1 polymer ?
#
loop_
_entity_poly.entity_id
_entity_poly.type
_entity_poly.pdbx_seq_one_letter_code
_entity_poly.pdbx_strand_id
1 'polypeptide(L)'
;MNREPVSRELFDEVMVPNYAPGNIIPVRGEGSRVWDQDGREFVDLQGGIAVTSLGHAHPGLLGALQEQSEKIWHLSNVMTNEPALRLAKTLCDLTFAERVFFANSGAEANEAAFKLARRYAWDHVGPEKHEIISFTNSFHGRTLFTVAVGGQPKYLEGFEPAPGGIHHATFNDLESVKALISKEKTCAVVVEPIQGEGGVLPADPEFLRGLRELCDENDALLVFDEVQTGAGRTGYLYAYEMYGVTPDILTSAKGLGGGFPVAAMLTTEKVAASLSVGTHGS
;
A
#
# COMPACT_ATOMS: atom_id res chain seq x y z
N MET A 1 -29.25 -18.94 4.85
CA MET A 1 -28.11 -18.48 5.67
C MET A 1 -28.03 -19.37 6.90
N ASN A 2 -26.81 -19.70 7.35
CA ASN A 2 -26.61 -20.41 8.61
C ASN A 2 -27.28 -19.60 9.74
N ARG A 3 -28.02 -20.28 10.63
CA ARG A 3 -28.76 -19.69 11.75
C ARG A 3 -28.11 -20.01 13.11
N GLU A 4 -26.95 -20.65 13.11
CA GLU A 4 -26.20 -20.95 14.32
C GLU A 4 -25.71 -19.68 15.02
N PRO A 5 -25.61 -19.67 16.36
CA PRO A 5 -24.98 -18.59 17.10
C PRO A 5 -23.52 -18.39 16.65
N VAL A 6 -23.13 -17.14 16.40
CA VAL A 6 -21.75 -16.79 16.05
C VAL A 6 -20.97 -16.56 17.34
N SER A 7 -19.92 -17.35 17.58
CA SER A 7 -19.04 -17.24 18.74
C SER A 7 -17.57 -17.11 18.34
N ARG A 8 -16.68 -16.91 19.33
CA ARG A 8 -15.23 -16.87 19.08
C ARG A 8 -14.73 -18.25 18.65
N GLU A 9 -15.24 -19.33 19.21
CA GLU A 9 -14.86 -20.71 18.89
C GLU A 9 -15.15 -21.05 17.43
N LEU A 10 -16.25 -20.51 16.88
CA LEU A 10 -16.58 -20.69 15.46
C LEU A 10 -15.45 -20.21 14.53
N PHE A 11 -14.68 -19.18 14.92
CA PHE A 11 -13.50 -18.76 14.15
C PHE A 11 -12.49 -19.90 14.00
N ASP A 12 -12.19 -20.65 15.07
CA ASP A 12 -11.22 -21.75 15.01
C ASP A 12 -11.75 -22.95 14.21
N GLU A 13 -13.08 -23.09 14.11
CA GLU A 13 -13.74 -24.13 13.34
C GLU A 13 -13.75 -23.84 11.83
N VAL A 14 -13.93 -22.57 11.43
CA VAL A 14 -14.22 -22.22 10.03
C VAL A 14 -13.16 -21.38 9.32
N MET A 15 -12.26 -20.72 10.06
CA MET A 15 -11.24 -19.83 9.49
C MET A 15 -9.88 -20.52 9.41
N VAL A 16 -9.10 -20.15 8.39
CA VAL A 16 -7.68 -20.55 8.30
C VAL A 16 -6.94 -19.98 9.53
N PRO A 17 -6.11 -20.77 10.24
CA PRO A 17 -5.54 -20.40 11.54
C PRO A 17 -4.32 -19.47 11.41
N ASN A 18 -4.39 -18.48 10.53
CA ASN A 18 -3.32 -17.50 10.30
C ASN A 18 -3.56 -16.16 11.04
N TYR A 19 -4.59 -16.08 11.88
CA TYR A 19 -4.85 -14.97 12.80
C TYR A 19 -5.15 -15.51 14.20
N ALA A 20 -4.92 -14.67 15.21
CA ALA A 20 -5.23 -14.95 16.61
C ALA A 20 -6.19 -13.87 17.17
N PRO A 21 -7.47 -13.86 16.76
CA PRO A 21 -8.43 -12.86 17.24
C PRO A 21 -8.73 -13.05 18.74
N GLY A 22 -8.95 -11.93 19.44
CA GLY A 22 -9.39 -11.93 20.84
C GLY A 22 -10.86 -12.34 20.99
N ASN A 23 -11.38 -12.27 22.22
CA ASN A 23 -12.75 -12.71 22.55
C ASN A 23 -13.83 -11.64 22.30
N ILE A 24 -13.46 -10.48 21.76
CA ILE A 24 -14.41 -9.40 21.45
C ILE A 24 -14.83 -9.55 20.00
N ILE A 25 -16.15 -9.66 19.76
CA ILE A 25 -16.74 -9.76 18.42
C ILE A 25 -17.56 -8.49 18.16
N PRO A 26 -16.99 -7.48 17.48
CA PRO A 26 -17.71 -6.26 17.13
C PRO A 26 -18.86 -6.53 16.16
N VAL A 27 -20.02 -5.93 16.39
CA VAL A 27 -21.22 -6.07 15.53
C VAL A 27 -21.79 -4.72 15.09
N ARG A 28 -21.36 -3.62 15.69
CA ARG A 28 -21.77 -2.27 15.32
C ARG A 28 -20.59 -1.31 15.46
N GLY A 29 -20.48 -0.36 14.54
CA GLY A 29 -19.54 0.75 14.64
C GLY A 29 -20.21 2.07 14.26
N GLU A 30 -19.81 3.15 14.92
CA GLU A 30 -20.28 4.51 14.65
C GLU A 30 -19.18 5.52 15.01
N GLY A 31 -18.67 6.25 14.03
CA GLY A 31 -17.54 7.15 14.24
C GLY A 31 -16.33 6.40 14.80
N SER A 32 -15.83 6.81 15.97
CA SER A 32 -14.71 6.14 16.66
C SER A 32 -15.17 5.22 17.80
N ARG A 33 -16.40 4.67 17.73
CA ARG A 33 -16.95 3.74 18.72
C ARG A 33 -17.36 2.43 18.07
N VAL A 34 -17.17 1.33 18.79
CA VAL A 34 -17.60 -0.02 18.38
C VAL A 34 -18.36 -0.69 19.53
N TRP A 35 -19.34 -1.53 19.20
CA TRP A 35 -20.10 -2.34 20.15
C TRP A 35 -19.98 -3.81 19.77
N ASP A 36 -19.80 -4.66 20.78
CA ASP A 36 -19.76 -6.11 20.60
C ASP A 36 -21.14 -6.78 20.74
N GLN A 37 -21.18 -8.11 20.59
CA GLN A 37 -22.41 -8.91 20.71
C GLN A 37 -23.13 -8.78 22.06
N ASP A 38 -22.41 -8.45 23.14
CA ASP A 38 -22.97 -8.23 24.49
C ASP A 38 -23.42 -6.77 24.70
N GLY A 39 -23.23 -5.91 23.70
CA GLY A 39 -23.55 -4.49 23.75
C GLY A 39 -22.52 -3.64 24.51
N ARG A 40 -21.35 -4.18 24.83
CA ARG A 40 -20.26 -3.41 25.44
C ARG A 40 -19.70 -2.43 24.41
N GLU A 41 -19.53 -1.18 24.83
CA GLU A 41 -18.97 -0.12 24.00
C GLU A 41 -17.46 0.00 24.20
N PHE A 42 -16.74 0.21 23.10
CA PHE A 42 -15.30 0.50 23.10
C PHE A 42 -15.03 1.75 22.26
N VAL A 43 -14.03 2.54 22.68
CA VAL A 43 -13.43 3.57 21.83
C VAL A 43 -12.41 2.90 20.91
N ASP A 44 -12.59 3.05 19.60
CA ASP A 44 -11.70 2.48 18.60
C ASP A 44 -10.53 3.44 18.33
N LEU A 45 -9.36 3.08 18.87
CA LEU A 45 -8.09 3.76 18.62
C LEU A 45 -7.22 3.02 17.60
N GLN A 46 -7.68 1.89 17.06
CA GLN A 46 -6.95 1.10 16.06
C GLN A 46 -7.38 1.49 14.64
N GLY A 47 -8.66 1.79 14.44
CA GLY A 47 -9.24 2.15 13.15
C GLY A 47 -9.06 1.05 12.10
N GLY A 48 -9.12 -0.22 12.50
CA GLY A 48 -8.83 -1.35 11.61
C GLY A 48 -7.41 -1.35 11.04
N ILE A 49 -6.43 -0.93 11.84
CA ILE A 49 -5.03 -0.71 11.42
C ILE A 49 -4.96 0.44 10.39
N ALA A 50 -5.43 1.61 10.82
CA ALA A 50 -5.45 2.87 10.06
C ALA A 50 -6.32 2.87 8.78
N VAL A 51 -7.30 1.97 8.68
CA VAL A 51 -8.24 1.84 7.54
C VAL A 51 -9.43 2.79 7.66
N THR A 52 -10.14 2.79 8.79
CA THR A 52 -11.37 3.58 8.98
C THR A 52 -11.05 5.03 9.34
N SER A 53 -10.31 5.73 8.47
CA SER A 53 -9.84 7.11 8.71
C SER A 53 -10.97 8.13 8.93
N LEU A 54 -12.18 7.87 8.45
CA LEU A 54 -13.38 8.69 8.66
C LEU A 54 -14.32 8.12 9.75
N GLY A 55 -13.87 7.09 10.47
CA GLY A 55 -14.69 6.34 11.42
C GLY A 55 -15.60 5.30 10.75
N HIS A 56 -16.26 4.51 11.59
CA HIS A 56 -17.21 3.48 11.18
C HIS A 56 -18.53 4.08 10.71
N ALA A 57 -19.10 3.50 9.65
CA ALA A 57 -20.42 3.86 9.12
C ALA A 57 -20.59 5.36 8.82
N HIS A 58 -19.53 6.01 8.33
CA HIS A 58 -19.56 7.44 8.01
C HIS A 58 -20.69 7.74 7.00
N PRO A 59 -21.62 8.67 7.29
CA PRO A 59 -22.81 8.91 6.45
C PRO A 59 -22.48 9.23 4.98
N GLY A 60 -21.39 9.95 4.73
CA GLY A 60 -20.94 10.26 3.37
C GLY A 60 -20.45 9.03 2.59
N LEU A 61 -19.77 8.09 3.26
CA LEU A 61 -19.30 6.86 2.61
C LEU A 61 -20.48 5.91 2.36
N LEU A 62 -21.38 5.78 3.33
CA LEU A 62 -22.60 4.98 3.18
C LEU A 62 -23.48 5.50 2.04
N GLY A 63 -23.68 6.81 1.95
CA GLY A 63 -24.45 7.43 0.88
C GLY A 63 -23.84 7.16 -0.50
N ALA A 64 -22.52 7.34 -0.65
CA ALA A 64 -21.82 7.06 -1.90
C ALA A 64 -21.91 5.58 -2.30
N LEU A 65 -21.76 4.65 -1.34
CA LEU A 65 -21.89 3.23 -1.57
C LEU A 65 -23.31 2.86 -2.00
N GLN A 66 -24.33 3.34 -1.29
CA GLN A 66 -25.73 3.06 -1.61
C GLN A 66 -26.07 3.57 -3.02
N GLU A 67 -25.75 4.82 -3.33
CA GLU A 67 -26.05 5.42 -4.63
C GLU A 67 -25.38 4.65 -5.79
N GLN A 68 -24.09 4.29 -5.64
CA GLN A 68 -23.39 3.57 -6.69
C GLN A 68 -23.88 2.11 -6.82
N SER A 69 -24.30 1.49 -5.72
CA SER A 69 -24.81 0.11 -5.69
C SER A 69 -26.13 -0.06 -6.46
N GLU A 70 -26.90 1.00 -6.64
CA GLU A 70 -28.13 0.98 -7.44
C GLU A 70 -27.87 1.22 -8.94
N LYS A 71 -26.59 1.44 -9.33
CA LYS A 71 -26.17 1.70 -10.70
C LYS A 71 -25.36 0.53 -11.27
N ILE A 72 -24.03 0.56 -11.12
CA ILE A 72 -23.09 -0.38 -11.75
C ILE A 72 -21.96 -0.69 -10.76
N TRP A 73 -21.63 -1.98 -10.65
CA TRP A 73 -20.62 -2.47 -9.70
C TRP A 73 -19.30 -2.85 -10.37
N HIS A 74 -19.37 -3.62 -11.45
CA HIS A 74 -18.18 -4.19 -12.08
C HIS A 74 -18.38 -4.34 -13.59
N LEU A 75 -17.37 -3.94 -14.36
CA LEU A 75 -17.38 -3.95 -15.82
C LEU A 75 -16.13 -4.60 -16.43
N SER A 76 -15.25 -5.17 -15.60
CA SER A 76 -13.83 -5.43 -15.91
C SER A 76 -13.09 -4.16 -16.37
N ASN A 77 -11.81 -4.29 -16.73
CA ASN A 77 -11.02 -3.20 -17.33
C ASN A 77 -11.12 -3.15 -18.87
N VAL A 78 -11.99 -3.96 -19.49
CA VAL A 78 -12.33 -3.83 -20.92
C VAL A 78 -13.12 -2.53 -21.17
N MET A 79 -13.91 -2.09 -20.18
CA MET A 79 -14.63 -0.82 -20.19
C MET A 79 -14.12 0.07 -19.05
N THR A 80 -14.00 1.37 -19.31
CA THR A 80 -13.78 2.35 -18.24
C THR A 80 -15.10 2.71 -17.55
N ASN A 81 -15.03 3.47 -16.45
CA ASN A 81 -16.20 3.94 -15.71
C ASN A 81 -15.97 5.33 -15.11
N GLU A 82 -17.04 6.12 -14.96
CA GLU A 82 -16.95 7.49 -14.46
C GLU A 82 -16.37 7.59 -13.04
N PRO A 83 -16.76 6.76 -12.04
CA PRO A 83 -16.19 6.86 -10.69
C PRO A 83 -14.66 6.71 -10.68
N ALA A 84 -14.11 5.72 -11.40
CA ALA A 84 -12.67 5.52 -11.49
C ALA A 84 -11.96 6.73 -12.13
N LEU A 85 -12.49 7.26 -13.24
CA LEU A 85 -11.89 8.43 -13.91
C LEU A 85 -11.94 9.69 -13.04
N ARG A 86 -13.03 9.91 -12.29
CA ARG A 86 -13.15 11.05 -11.37
C ARG A 86 -12.18 10.93 -10.19
N LEU A 87 -12.04 9.74 -9.61
CA LEU A 87 -11.07 9.50 -8.54
C LEU A 87 -9.63 9.66 -9.05
N ALA A 88 -9.30 9.10 -10.22
CA ALA A 88 -7.97 9.25 -10.82
C ALA A 88 -7.65 10.72 -11.09
N LYS A 89 -8.58 11.47 -11.68
CA LYS A 89 -8.42 12.92 -11.92
C LYS A 89 -8.19 13.68 -10.61
N THR A 90 -8.95 13.37 -9.57
CA THR A 90 -8.80 14.00 -8.25
C THR A 90 -7.42 13.73 -7.65
N LEU A 91 -6.94 12.49 -7.74
CA LEU A 91 -5.60 12.13 -7.27
C LEU A 91 -4.51 12.84 -8.07
N CYS A 92 -4.62 12.92 -9.40
CA CYS A 92 -3.66 13.67 -10.21
C CYS A 92 -3.67 15.17 -9.91
N ASP A 93 -4.83 15.77 -9.66
CA ASP A 93 -4.94 17.21 -9.35
C ASP A 93 -4.36 17.59 -7.99
N LEU A 94 -4.38 16.65 -7.04
CA LEU A 94 -3.96 16.88 -5.65
C LEU A 94 -2.53 16.41 -5.36
N THR A 95 -1.84 15.76 -6.29
CA THR A 95 -0.53 15.15 -6.04
C THR A 95 0.43 15.35 -7.21
N PHE A 96 1.63 14.77 -7.13
CA PHE A 96 2.60 14.74 -8.23
C PHE A 96 2.17 13.83 -9.41
N ALA A 97 1.15 13.00 -9.22
CA ALA A 97 0.81 11.94 -10.13
C ALA A 97 0.17 12.47 -11.43
N GLU A 98 0.52 11.84 -12.54
CA GLU A 98 -0.11 12.09 -13.85
C GLU A 98 -0.92 10.89 -14.31
N ARG A 99 -0.67 9.70 -13.73
CA ARG A 99 -1.37 8.44 -14.00
C ARG A 99 -1.62 7.68 -12.71
N VAL A 100 -2.74 6.95 -12.69
CA VAL A 100 -3.19 6.14 -11.56
C VAL A 100 -3.61 4.77 -12.05
N PHE A 101 -3.20 3.72 -11.34
CA PHE A 101 -3.71 2.36 -11.47
C PHE A 101 -4.47 2.00 -10.19
N PHE A 102 -5.71 1.51 -10.32
CA PHE A 102 -6.49 1.04 -9.17
C PHE A 102 -6.39 -0.47 -8.99
N ALA A 103 -6.34 -0.89 -7.73
CA ALA A 103 -6.37 -2.27 -7.27
C ALA A 103 -7.27 -2.41 -6.04
N ASN A 104 -7.33 -3.58 -5.41
CA ASN A 104 -8.25 -3.88 -4.31
C ASN A 104 -7.56 -3.84 -2.95
N SER A 105 -6.23 -3.95 -2.91
CA SER A 105 -5.44 -3.99 -1.68
C SER A 105 -4.09 -3.29 -1.81
N GLY A 106 -3.51 -2.88 -0.68
CA GLY A 106 -2.17 -2.30 -0.64
C GLY A 106 -1.10 -3.25 -1.19
N ALA A 107 -1.27 -4.57 -0.98
CA ALA A 107 -0.37 -5.57 -1.56
C ALA A 107 -0.43 -5.57 -3.09
N GLU A 108 -1.62 -5.46 -3.70
CA GLU A 108 -1.74 -5.36 -5.17
C GLU A 108 -1.21 -4.03 -5.72
N ALA A 109 -1.39 -2.91 -5.00
CA ALA A 109 -0.80 -1.64 -5.39
C ALA A 109 0.74 -1.69 -5.35
N ASN A 110 1.32 -2.34 -4.33
CA ASN A 110 2.75 -2.56 -4.23
C ASN A 110 3.27 -3.54 -5.29
N GLU A 111 2.56 -4.64 -5.57
CA GLU A 111 2.86 -5.51 -6.73
C GLU A 111 2.92 -4.69 -8.03
N ALA A 112 1.92 -3.84 -8.28
CA ALA A 112 1.89 -2.97 -9.45
C ALA A 112 3.11 -2.04 -9.48
N ALA A 113 3.46 -1.40 -8.36
CA ALA A 113 4.61 -0.51 -8.25
C ALA A 113 5.94 -1.22 -8.51
N PHE A 114 6.15 -2.40 -7.91
CA PHE A 114 7.41 -3.15 -8.05
C PHE A 114 7.57 -3.70 -9.47
N LYS A 115 6.46 -4.17 -10.07
CA LYS A 115 6.45 -4.57 -11.48
C LYS A 115 6.69 -3.40 -12.40
N LEU A 116 6.08 -2.25 -12.15
CA LEU A 116 6.28 -1.02 -12.92
C LEU A 116 7.75 -0.61 -12.88
N ALA A 117 8.37 -0.58 -11.69
CA ALA A 117 9.78 -0.22 -11.54
C ALA A 117 10.73 -1.16 -12.30
N ARG A 118 10.53 -2.48 -12.17
CA ARG A 118 11.30 -3.46 -12.96
C ARG A 118 11.06 -3.32 -14.45
N ARG A 119 9.82 -3.09 -14.88
CA ARG A 119 9.49 -2.96 -16.29
C ARG A 119 10.07 -1.68 -16.89
N TYR A 120 10.01 -0.57 -16.16
CA TYR A 120 10.62 0.70 -16.54
C TYR A 120 12.13 0.54 -16.72
N ALA A 121 12.83 -0.06 -15.75
CA ALA A 121 14.26 -0.29 -15.89
C ALA A 121 14.61 -1.24 -17.05
N TRP A 122 13.77 -2.26 -17.31
CA TRP A 122 13.93 -3.15 -18.47
C TRP A 122 13.78 -2.41 -19.80
N ASP A 123 12.74 -1.57 -19.96
CA ASP A 123 12.49 -0.83 -21.20
C ASP A 123 13.56 0.26 -21.45
N HIS A 124 14.10 0.88 -20.40
CA HIS A 124 14.97 2.05 -20.50
C HIS A 124 16.48 1.79 -20.35
N VAL A 125 16.87 0.70 -19.68
CA VAL A 125 18.28 0.36 -19.44
C VAL A 125 18.60 -1.07 -19.87
N GLY A 126 17.79 -2.04 -19.44
CA GLY A 126 17.94 -3.43 -19.81
C GLY A 126 17.68 -4.41 -18.66
N PRO A 127 17.72 -5.73 -18.93
CA PRO A 127 17.28 -6.76 -17.98
C PRO A 127 18.14 -6.88 -16.72
N GLU A 128 19.39 -6.42 -16.74
CA GLU A 128 20.27 -6.47 -15.57
C GLU A 128 19.86 -5.47 -14.48
N LYS A 129 19.14 -4.40 -14.82
CA LYS A 129 18.67 -3.38 -13.86
C LYS A 129 17.32 -3.77 -13.26
N HIS A 130 17.32 -4.74 -12.34
CA HIS A 130 16.09 -5.28 -11.73
C HIS A 130 16.13 -5.38 -10.19
N GLU A 131 17.26 -5.04 -9.58
CA GLU A 131 17.45 -5.14 -8.12
C GLU A 131 16.64 -4.04 -7.41
N ILE A 132 15.96 -4.41 -6.33
CA ILE A 132 15.19 -3.49 -5.49
C ILE A 132 15.86 -3.43 -4.12
N ILE A 133 16.08 -2.21 -3.62
CA ILE A 133 16.50 -1.98 -2.24
C ILE A 133 15.25 -1.65 -1.41
N SER A 134 15.07 -2.40 -0.33
CA SER A 134 14.06 -2.16 0.71
C SER A 134 14.76 -2.06 2.07
N PHE A 135 14.01 -2.02 3.17
CA PHE A 135 14.54 -1.78 4.50
C PHE A 135 14.16 -2.89 5.47
N THR A 136 15.06 -3.22 6.40
CA THR A 136 14.74 -4.09 7.54
C THR A 136 13.51 -3.58 8.28
N ASN A 137 12.68 -4.50 8.78
CA ASN A 137 11.38 -4.26 9.45
C ASN A 137 10.24 -3.74 8.57
N SER A 138 10.47 -3.43 7.30
CA SER A 138 9.41 -2.95 6.40
C SER A 138 8.29 -3.97 6.18
N PHE A 139 7.10 -3.48 5.84
CA PHE A 139 5.94 -4.31 5.50
C PHE A 139 5.21 -3.77 4.27
N HIS A 140 5.25 -4.53 3.17
CA HIS A 140 4.65 -4.13 1.88
C HIS A 140 3.51 -5.03 1.42
N GLY A 141 3.13 -6.05 2.20
CA GLY A 141 2.06 -6.97 1.85
C GLY A 141 2.40 -8.43 2.18
N ARG A 142 1.54 -9.32 1.67
CA ARG A 142 1.58 -10.77 1.92
C ARG A 142 1.58 -11.61 0.64
N THR A 143 1.63 -10.99 -0.54
CA THR A 143 1.92 -11.74 -1.78
C THR A 143 3.39 -12.14 -1.79
N LEU A 144 3.76 -13.17 -2.54
CA LEU A 144 5.13 -13.69 -2.51
C LEU A 144 6.18 -12.63 -2.91
N PHE A 145 5.87 -11.72 -3.83
CA PHE A 145 6.79 -10.65 -4.18
C PHE A 145 6.82 -9.53 -3.13
N THR A 146 5.65 -9.09 -2.64
CA THR A 146 5.60 -7.99 -1.65
C THR A 146 6.19 -8.38 -0.30
N VAL A 147 6.01 -9.63 0.13
CA VAL A 147 6.63 -10.14 1.36
C VAL A 147 8.13 -10.33 1.22
N ALA A 148 8.63 -10.64 0.02
CA ALA A 148 10.06 -10.70 -0.26
C ALA A 148 10.70 -9.30 -0.25
N VAL A 149 10.01 -8.28 -0.78
CA VAL A 149 10.42 -6.88 -0.66
C VAL A 149 10.34 -6.40 0.79
N GLY A 150 9.36 -6.88 1.58
CA GLY A 150 9.28 -6.61 3.01
C GLY A 150 10.51 -7.09 3.78
N GLY A 151 10.85 -6.39 4.87
CA GLY A 151 12.10 -6.58 5.62
C GLY A 151 11.97 -7.44 6.86
N GLN A 152 11.02 -8.37 6.90
CA GLN A 152 10.76 -9.23 8.05
C GLN A 152 10.86 -10.71 7.67
N PRO A 153 12.04 -11.36 7.86
CA PRO A 153 12.29 -12.74 7.41
C PRO A 153 11.24 -13.76 7.85
N LYS A 154 10.71 -13.61 9.08
CA LYS A 154 9.65 -14.47 9.66
C LYS A 154 8.37 -14.54 8.82
N TYR A 155 8.12 -13.57 7.94
CA TYR A 155 6.92 -13.57 7.09
C TYR A 155 7.15 -14.25 5.74
N LEU A 156 8.41 -14.45 5.35
CA LEU A 156 8.79 -15.13 4.12
C LEU A 156 9.13 -16.61 4.34
N GLU A 157 9.63 -16.94 5.54
CA GLU A 157 10.04 -18.30 5.93
C GLU A 157 9.00 -19.37 5.56
N GLY A 158 9.43 -20.34 4.75
CA GLY A 158 8.61 -21.48 4.33
C GLY A 158 7.86 -21.30 3.01
N PHE A 159 7.94 -20.12 2.38
CA PHE A 159 7.33 -19.82 1.08
C PHE A 159 8.33 -19.75 -0.08
N GLU A 160 9.60 -20.00 0.18
CA GLU A 160 10.67 -19.96 -0.83
C GLU A 160 10.55 -21.09 -1.89
N PRO A 161 11.07 -20.87 -3.12
CA PRO A 161 11.80 -19.69 -3.60
C PRO A 161 10.89 -18.51 -3.93
N ALA A 162 11.25 -17.33 -3.41
CA ALA A 162 10.58 -16.06 -3.74
C ALA A 162 11.29 -15.31 -4.88
N PRO A 163 10.65 -14.29 -5.49
CA PRO A 163 11.31 -13.44 -6.48
C PRO A 163 12.61 -12.84 -5.94
N GLY A 164 13.74 -13.14 -6.61
CA GLY A 164 15.07 -12.66 -6.22
C GLY A 164 15.34 -11.21 -6.61
N GLY A 165 16.58 -10.75 -6.41
CA GLY A 165 17.01 -9.37 -6.70
C GLY A 165 16.45 -8.35 -5.71
N ILE A 166 16.37 -8.74 -4.43
CA ILE A 166 15.92 -7.89 -3.33
C ILE A 166 17.06 -7.76 -2.32
N HIS A 167 17.35 -6.53 -1.89
CA HIS A 167 18.34 -6.23 -0.88
C HIS A 167 17.70 -5.40 0.23
N HIS A 168 18.08 -5.64 1.49
CA HIS A 168 17.55 -4.91 2.63
C HIS A 168 18.66 -4.06 3.26
N ALA A 169 18.51 -2.74 3.14
CA ALA A 169 19.27 -1.73 3.87
C ALA A 169 18.70 -1.55 5.30
N THR A 170 19.40 -0.79 6.14
CA THR A 170 18.89 -0.41 7.47
C THR A 170 18.11 0.90 7.36
N PHE A 171 16.89 0.93 7.90
CA PHE A 171 16.03 2.12 7.87
C PHE A 171 16.70 3.28 8.63
N ASN A 172 16.63 4.51 8.09
CA ASN A 172 17.37 5.70 8.57
C ASN A 172 18.91 5.61 8.50
N ASP A 173 19.50 4.59 7.87
CA ASP A 173 20.94 4.52 7.59
C ASP A 173 21.21 4.66 6.09
N LEU A 174 21.50 5.89 5.65
CA LEU A 174 21.75 6.20 4.25
C LEU A 174 23.04 5.52 3.72
N GLU A 175 24.05 5.30 4.57
CA GLU A 175 25.30 4.64 4.15
C GLU A 175 25.05 3.17 3.81
N SER A 176 24.14 2.51 4.52
CA SER A 176 23.73 1.14 4.18
C SER A 176 23.07 1.04 2.79
N VAL A 177 22.40 2.10 2.33
CA VAL A 177 21.83 2.19 0.98
C VAL A 177 22.92 2.41 -0.06
N LYS A 178 23.87 3.33 0.22
CA LYS A 178 25.02 3.59 -0.66
C LYS A 178 25.87 2.35 -0.91
N ALA A 179 25.97 1.47 0.09
CA ALA A 179 26.70 0.21 -0.04
C ALA A 179 26.03 -0.82 -0.97
N LEU A 180 24.73 -0.67 -1.24
CA LEU A 180 23.91 -1.60 -2.02
C LEU A 180 23.54 -1.05 -3.40
N ILE A 181 23.34 0.26 -3.52
CA ILE A 181 22.84 0.88 -4.75
C ILE A 181 23.88 0.83 -5.88
N SER A 182 23.42 0.43 -7.06
CA SER A 182 24.21 0.37 -8.29
C SER A 182 23.42 0.96 -9.45
N LYS A 183 24.07 1.84 -10.21
CA LYS A 183 23.51 2.40 -11.44
C LYS A 183 23.21 1.32 -12.49
N GLU A 184 23.98 0.25 -12.51
CA GLU A 184 23.85 -0.85 -13.47
C GLU A 184 22.70 -1.80 -13.10
N LYS A 185 22.42 -2.00 -11.81
CA LYS A 185 21.54 -3.09 -11.33
C LYS A 185 20.29 -2.65 -10.58
N THR A 186 20.33 -1.55 -9.85
CA THR A 186 19.22 -1.15 -8.98
C THR A 186 18.14 -0.44 -9.80
N CYS A 187 16.93 -0.98 -9.84
CA CYS A 187 15.79 -0.32 -10.49
C CYS A 187 14.98 0.57 -9.54
N ALA A 188 14.95 0.26 -8.24
CA ALA A 188 14.18 1.04 -7.28
C ALA A 188 14.70 0.95 -5.85
N VAL A 189 14.39 2.00 -5.09
CA VAL A 189 14.40 2.00 -3.62
C VAL A 189 12.94 2.10 -3.15
N VAL A 190 12.50 1.12 -2.36
CA VAL A 190 11.14 1.05 -1.79
C VAL A 190 11.21 1.38 -0.32
N VAL A 191 10.44 2.37 0.13
CA VAL A 191 10.48 2.86 1.52
C VAL A 191 9.09 3.26 2.02
N GLU A 192 8.79 2.95 3.27
CA GLU A 192 7.68 3.56 4.01
C GLU A 192 8.16 4.89 4.60
N PRO A 193 7.49 6.04 4.38
CA PRO A 193 7.89 7.31 5.01
C PRO A 193 7.86 7.27 6.55
N ILE A 194 7.04 6.38 7.10
CA ILE A 194 7.01 5.97 8.51
C ILE A 194 6.75 4.47 8.51
N GLN A 195 7.69 3.66 9.00
CA GLN A 195 7.47 2.21 9.11
C GLN A 195 6.39 1.93 10.17
N GLY A 196 5.22 1.48 9.73
CA GLY A 196 4.08 1.24 10.61
C GLY A 196 4.27 -0.02 11.45
N GLU A 197 4.29 -1.17 10.77
CA GLU A 197 4.48 -2.49 11.40
C GLU A 197 5.86 -2.65 12.06
N GLY A 198 6.85 -1.88 11.60
CA GLY A 198 8.20 -1.84 12.16
C GLY A 198 8.30 -1.15 13.53
N GLY A 199 7.20 -0.61 14.06
CA GLY A 199 7.15 0.03 15.39
C GLY A 199 6.84 1.53 15.36
N VAL A 200 6.15 2.02 14.31
CA VAL A 200 5.82 3.44 14.13
C VAL A 200 7.10 4.29 14.13
N LEU A 201 8.03 3.95 13.24
CA LEU A 201 9.35 4.59 13.14
C LEU A 201 9.34 5.61 11.99
N PRO A 202 9.35 6.93 12.26
CA PRO A 202 9.42 7.94 11.21
C PRO A 202 10.81 7.96 10.56
N ALA A 203 10.81 8.20 9.25
CA ALA A 203 12.05 8.46 8.55
C ALA A 203 12.66 9.81 8.98
N ASP A 204 13.98 9.89 9.05
CA ASP A 204 14.65 11.18 9.21
C ASP A 204 14.49 12.00 7.92
N PRO A 205 14.20 13.31 7.98
CA PRO A 205 14.05 14.13 6.76
C PRO A 205 15.28 14.11 5.85
N GLU A 206 16.50 14.08 6.43
CA GLU A 206 17.74 13.96 5.67
C GLU A 206 17.88 12.59 4.99
N PHE A 207 17.36 11.54 5.62
CA PHE A 207 17.39 10.20 5.05
C PHE A 207 16.52 10.12 3.80
N LEU A 208 15.26 10.58 3.83
CA LEU A 208 14.40 10.57 2.63
C LEU A 208 14.92 11.49 1.52
N ARG A 209 15.49 12.66 1.87
CA ARG A 209 16.18 13.51 0.88
C ARG A 209 17.36 12.78 0.25
N GLY A 210 18.19 12.13 1.06
CA GLY A 210 19.30 11.32 0.58
C GLY A 210 18.87 10.17 -0.31
N LEU A 211 17.75 9.49 -0.01
CA LEU A 211 17.20 8.45 -0.89
C LEU A 211 16.81 9.01 -2.26
N ARG A 212 16.17 10.19 -2.30
CA ARG A 212 15.82 10.87 -3.55
C ARG A 212 17.06 11.17 -4.38
N GLU A 213 18.07 11.78 -3.76
CA GLU A 213 19.34 12.11 -4.43
C GLU A 213 20.05 10.85 -4.97
N LEU A 214 20.14 9.79 -4.16
CA LEU A 214 20.75 8.53 -4.58
C LEU A 214 19.97 7.86 -5.72
N CYS A 215 18.65 7.88 -5.69
CA CYS A 215 17.81 7.39 -6.79
C CYS A 215 18.09 8.16 -8.09
N ASP A 216 18.18 9.49 -8.01
CA ASP A 216 18.47 10.35 -9.17
C ASP A 216 19.86 10.07 -9.77
N GLU A 217 20.89 9.95 -8.93
CA GLU A 217 22.27 9.66 -9.37
C GLU A 217 22.39 8.29 -10.08
N ASN A 218 21.61 7.31 -9.62
CA ASN A 218 21.68 5.92 -10.06
C ASN A 218 20.62 5.55 -11.10
N ASP A 219 19.84 6.51 -11.61
CA ASP A 219 18.71 6.25 -12.52
C ASP A 219 17.75 5.17 -11.97
N ALA A 220 17.54 5.17 -10.65
CA ALA A 220 16.62 4.27 -9.95
C ALA A 220 15.36 5.04 -9.53
N LEU A 221 14.22 4.36 -9.45
CA LEU A 221 12.97 4.98 -9.02
C LEU A 221 12.85 4.97 -7.50
N LEU A 222 12.40 6.07 -6.92
CA LEU A 222 11.99 6.14 -5.52
C LEU A 222 10.51 5.75 -5.40
N VAL A 223 10.24 4.69 -4.64
CA VAL A 223 8.87 4.19 -4.40
C VAL A 223 8.50 4.43 -2.94
N PHE A 224 7.48 5.24 -2.71
CA PHE A 224 6.91 5.42 -1.38
C PHE A 224 5.71 4.49 -1.18
N ASP A 225 5.83 3.60 -0.20
CA ASP A 225 4.67 2.88 0.33
C ASP A 225 3.94 3.77 1.33
N GLU A 226 2.86 4.38 0.87
CA GLU A 226 1.98 5.22 1.66
C GLU A 226 0.63 4.55 1.94
N VAL A 227 0.58 3.20 1.87
CA VAL A 227 -0.61 2.42 2.20
C VAL A 227 -1.10 2.75 3.62
N GLN A 228 -0.17 2.95 4.56
CA GLN A 228 -0.48 3.25 5.95
C GLN A 228 -0.39 4.74 6.30
N THR A 229 0.59 5.46 5.74
CA THR A 229 0.89 6.87 6.06
C THR A 229 0.09 7.88 5.23
N GLY A 230 -0.48 7.43 4.12
CA GLY A 230 -1.22 8.27 3.19
C GLY A 230 -2.68 8.52 3.59
N ALA A 231 -3.43 9.06 2.63
CA ALA A 231 -4.85 9.37 2.75
C ALA A 231 -5.20 10.15 4.03
N GLY A 232 -4.42 11.20 4.34
CA GLY A 232 -4.68 12.10 5.46
C GLY A 232 -4.07 11.70 6.80
N ARG A 233 -3.46 10.51 6.91
CA ARG A 233 -3.05 9.93 8.22
C ARG A 233 -2.06 10.80 9.00
N THR A 234 -1.14 11.45 8.30
CA THR A 234 -0.08 12.29 8.89
C THR A 234 -0.48 13.76 9.05
N GLY A 235 -1.72 14.13 8.72
CA GLY A 235 -2.18 15.52 8.62
C GLY A 235 -1.95 16.16 7.24
N TYR A 236 -1.26 15.46 6.34
CA TYR A 236 -1.11 15.77 4.93
C TYR A 236 -1.87 14.74 4.10
N LEU A 237 -2.19 15.02 2.83
CA LEU A 237 -2.87 14.04 1.99
C LEU A 237 -1.99 12.78 1.87
N TYR A 238 -0.69 12.98 1.68
CA TYR A 238 0.34 11.95 1.72
C TYR A 238 1.58 12.48 2.46
N ALA A 239 2.29 11.60 3.18
CA ALA A 239 3.46 11.95 3.99
C ALA A 239 4.62 12.53 3.17
N TYR A 240 4.71 12.22 1.87
CA TYR A 240 5.71 12.83 0.99
C TYR A 240 5.63 14.37 1.01
N GLU A 241 4.43 14.93 1.17
CA GLU A 241 4.18 16.38 1.27
C GLU A 241 4.76 16.96 2.56
N MET A 242 4.60 16.22 3.68
CA MET A 242 5.18 16.58 4.98
C MET A 242 6.70 16.65 4.91
N TYR A 243 7.33 15.70 4.20
CA TYR A 243 8.78 15.64 4.06
C TYR A 243 9.33 16.53 2.95
N GLY A 244 8.49 17.02 2.04
CA GLY A 244 8.92 17.77 0.86
C GLY A 244 9.78 16.95 -0.11
N VAL A 245 9.58 15.62 -0.15
CA VAL A 245 10.33 14.69 -1.02
C VAL A 245 9.35 13.98 -1.94
N THR A 246 9.38 14.29 -3.23
CA THR A 246 8.48 13.68 -4.22
C THR A 246 9.02 12.33 -4.71
N PRO A 247 8.28 11.22 -4.55
CA PRO A 247 8.67 9.92 -5.10
C PRO A 247 8.37 9.83 -6.60
N ASP A 248 8.90 8.81 -7.27
CA ASP A 248 8.56 8.49 -8.66
C ASP A 248 7.28 7.65 -8.74
N ILE A 249 7.05 6.79 -7.74
CA ILE A 249 5.86 5.95 -7.59
C ILE A 249 5.39 6.03 -6.14
N LEU A 250 4.09 6.15 -5.92
CA LEU A 250 3.46 6.11 -4.60
C LEU A 250 2.34 5.07 -4.59
N THR A 251 2.22 4.29 -3.51
CA THR A 251 1.08 3.38 -3.32
C THR A 251 0.20 3.84 -2.16
N SER A 252 -1.11 3.66 -2.31
CA SER A 252 -2.14 4.12 -1.38
C SER A 252 -3.24 3.07 -1.24
N ALA A 253 -3.73 2.84 -0.03
CA ALA A 253 -4.89 1.97 0.24
C ALA A 253 -5.51 2.38 1.58
N LYS A 254 -6.07 1.42 2.34
CA LYS A 254 -6.58 1.62 3.71
C LYS A 254 -7.50 2.84 3.81
N GLY A 255 -6.98 3.97 4.31
CA GLY A 255 -7.70 5.23 4.43
C GLY A 255 -8.33 5.72 3.13
N LEU A 256 -7.76 5.37 1.97
CA LEU A 256 -8.31 5.72 0.65
C LEU A 256 -9.77 5.28 0.48
N GLY A 257 -10.10 4.07 0.95
CA GLY A 257 -11.46 3.52 0.89
C GLY A 257 -12.28 3.74 2.15
N GLY A 258 -11.66 4.22 3.23
CA GLY A 258 -12.31 4.40 4.53
C GLY A 258 -12.99 3.13 5.07
N GLY A 259 -12.52 1.94 4.68
CA GLY A 259 -13.15 0.64 4.98
C GLY A 259 -13.59 -0.15 3.75
N PHE A 260 -13.77 0.49 2.59
CA PHE A 260 -14.01 -0.21 1.32
C PHE A 260 -12.68 -0.72 0.74
N PRO A 261 -12.60 -1.98 0.23
CA PRO A 261 -11.39 -2.49 -0.40
C PRO A 261 -11.07 -1.73 -1.70
N VAL A 262 -10.09 -0.84 -1.64
CA VAL A 262 -9.56 -0.11 -2.79
C VAL A 262 -8.12 0.32 -2.49
N ALA A 263 -7.30 0.30 -3.52
CA ALA A 263 -5.92 0.75 -3.49
C ALA A 263 -5.58 1.44 -4.82
N ALA A 264 -4.51 2.21 -4.82
CA ALA A 264 -4.02 2.94 -5.97
C ALA A 264 -2.49 2.93 -6.01
N MET A 265 -1.93 2.78 -7.21
CA MET A 265 -0.55 3.15 -7.53
C MET A 265 -0.58 4.44 -8.35
N LEU A 266 0.15 5.44 -7.88
CA LEU A 266 0.25 6.79 -8.45
C LEU A 266 1.67 6.97 -9.01
N THR A 267 1.79 7.56 -10.19
CA THR A 267 3.11 7.81 -10.82
C THR A 267 3.02 8.88 -11.92
N THR A 268 4.16 9.22 -12.51
CA THR A 268 4.26 10.12 -13.67
C THR A 268 3.92 9.41 -14.98
N GLU A 269 3.56 10.16 -16.02
CA GLU A 269 3.29 9.65 -17.35
C GLU A 269 4.50 8.92 -17.94
N LYS A 270 5.70 9.48 -17.71
CA LYS A 270 6.97 8.89 -18.17
C LYS A 270 7.15 7.47 -17.64
N VAL A 271 6.96 7.25 -16.34
CA VAL A 271 7.14 5.93 -15.73
C VAL A 271 5.98 5.01 -16.14
N ALA A 272 4.73 5.51 -16.07
CA ALA A 272 3.52 4.73 -16.39
C ALA A 272 3.53 4.10 -17.79
N ALA A 273 4.19 4.71 -18.78
CA ALA A 273 4.26 4.22 -20.15
C ALA A 273 4.81 2.80 -20.28
N SER A 274 5.62 2.33 -19.32
CA SER A 274 6.18 0.99 -19.28
C SER A 274 5.17 -0.11 -18.95
N LEU A 275 4.09 0.19 -18.23
CA LEU A 275 2.95 -0.73 -18.05
C LEU A 275 1.96 -0.60 -19.21
N SER A 276 2.42 -0.94 -20.41
CA SER A 276 1.61 -0.99 -21.63
C SER A 276 0.50 -2.05 -21.59
N VAL A 277 -0.44 -1.97 -22.53
CA VAL A 277 -1.61 -2.88 -22.63
C VAL A 277 -1.17 -4.34 -22.56
N GLY A 278 -1.76 -5.10 -21.62
CA GLY A 278 -1.51 -6.53 -21.43
C GLY A 278 -0.35 -6.88 -20.50
N THR A 279 0.43 -5.90 -20.01
CA THR A 279 1.55 -6.15 -19.09
C THR A 279 1.12 -6.32 -17.63
N HIS A 280 -0.05 -5.77 -17.26
CA HIS A 280 -0.61 -5.88 -15.92
C HIS A 280 -2.14 -5.75 -15.91
N GLY A 281 -2.73 -6.09 -14.77
CA GLY A 281 -4.16 -6.13 -14.46
C GLY A 281 -4.35 -6.55 -13.00
N SER A 282 -5.52 -6.24 -12.45
CA SER A 282 -5.98 -6.59 -11.10
C SER A 282 -7.44 -6.99 -11.14
#